data_AF-A0A956QJ73-F1
#
_entry.id   AF-A0A956QJ73-F1
#
_cell.length_a   1.000
_cell.length_b   1.000
_cell.length_c   1.000
_cell.angle_alpha   90.00
_cell.angle_beta   90.00
_cell.angle_gamma   90.00
#
_symmetry.space_group_name_H-M   'P 1'
#
loop_
_entity.id
_entity.type
_entity.pdbx_description
1 polymer ?
#
loop_
_entity_poly.entity_id
_entity_poly.type
_entity_poly.pdbx_seq_one_letter_code
_entity_poly.pdbx_strand_id
1 'polypeptide(L)'
;MIRGLELMGAEELSAVAALTGLEEGATPEETRKRAIAWMGKSVGCENSSNDIIERLVLEWTARRLDVAFEKSISTDDLERKLRLHIAASASEFLTPGWRLVCALMSAGPANTLPTKLAMLEQSAALAVPSRTALRERRAEWSELCKRWTGSDPRPELDGELEQLRLAGDRGRDCLTVGVIICLVDGRISVDEERLFRHCTEKIGITREQTNDILARVNDLFWRHQNELTPTSARQDNKVRLAEEAARRTMFESGALEGLATEARLDLLAHAIPEEDGQKTGWSRLMGRFSGLGGFFSSKLKDERDATMARIVYHTILKQHEEIAVAEAAKSAENR
;
A
#
# COMPACT_ATOMS: atom_id res chain seq x y z
N MET A 1 8.60 15.71 7.77
CA MET A 1 9.52 14.80 7.07
C MET A 1 10.63 14.31 7.98
N ILE A 2 11.46 15.18 8.59
CA ILE A 2 12.56 14.74 9.46
C ILE A 2 12.05 13.92 10.65
N ARG A 3 10.94 14.34 11.26
CA ARG A 3 10.23 13.55 12.28
C ARG A 3 9.88 12.13 11.78
N GLY A 4 9.49 11.98 10.52
CA GLY A 4 9.22 10.67 9.94
C GLY A 4 10.43 9.74 9.90
N LEU A 5 11.62 10.30 9.66
CA LEU A 5 12.88 9.56 9.74
C LEU A 5 13.21 9.18 11.20
N GLU A 6 12.88 10.05 12.16
CA GLU A 6 13.05 9.78 13.59
C GLU A 6 12.16 8.63 14.09
N LEU A 7 10.98 8.46 13.48
CA LEU A 7 10.04 7.38 13.81
C LEU A 7 10.43 6.01 13.23
N MET A 8 11.39 5.96 12.30
CA MET A 8 11.77 4.70 11.65
C MET A 8 12.49 3.73 12.61
N GLY A 9 12.13 2.46 12.48
CA GLY A 9 12.78 1.34 13.18
C GLY A 9 14.12 0.94 12.56
N ALA A 10 14.80 -0.04 13.18
CA ALA A 10 16.12 -0.48 12.73
C ALA A 10 16.13 -1.06 11.30
N GLU A 11 15.10 -1.84 10.93
CA GLU A 11 14.98 -2.44 9.59
C GLU A 11 14.77 -1.36 8.51
N GLU A 12 13.95 -0.36 8.81
CA GLU A 12 13.63 0.75 7.90
C GLU A 12 14.83 1.66 7.71
N LEU A 13 15.54 1.95 8.80
CA LEU A 13 16.79 2.70 8.74
C LEU A 13 17.89 1.93 8.00
N SER A 14 17.94 0.60 8.13
CA SER A 14 18.83 -0.25 7.34
C SER A 14 18.52 -0.14 5.85
N ALA A 15 17.24 -0.15 5.47
CA ALA A 15 16.83 0.08 4.08
C ALA A 15 17.22 1.49 3.59
N VAL A 16 17.06 2.53 4.41
CA VAL A 16 17.52 3.89 4.09
C VAL A 16 19.03 3.93 3.92
N ALA A 17 19.80 3.27 4.78
CA ALA A 17 21.26 3.18 4.68
C ALA A 17 21.68 2.52 3.37
N ALA A 18 21.06 1.40 3.01
CA ALA A 18 21.29 0.71 1.75
C ALA A 18 20.97 1.59 0.53
N LEU A 19 19.84 2.30 0.55
CA LEU A 19 19.42 3.21 -0.54
C LEU A 19 20.37 4.39 -0.76
N THR A 20 21.02 4.85 0.31
CA THR A 20 21.91 6.03 0.30
C THR A 20 23.39 5.66 0.16
N GLY A 21 23.72 4.37 0.14
CA GLY A 21 25.10 3.88 0.11
C GLY A 21 25.85 4.14 1.42
N LEU A 22 25.15 4.28 2.55
CA LEU A 22 25.76 4.44 3.86
C LEU A 22 26.24 3.08 4.40
N GLU A 23 27.38 3.07 5.08
CA GLU A 23 27.95 1.83 5.65
C GLU A 23 26.98 1.13 6.61
N GLU A 24 26.84 -0.19 6.44
CA GLU A 24 26.07 -1.08 7.32
C GLU A 24 26.75 -1.21 8.70
N GLY A 25 25.94 -1.44 9.75
CA GLY A 25 26.44 -1.65 11.12
C GLY A 25 26.47 -0.39 12.01
N ALA A 26 26.06 0.76 11.50
CA ALA A 26 25.82 1.96 12.30
C ALA A 26 24.60 1.80 13.21
N THR A 27 24.61 2.48 14.35
CA THR A 27 23.43 2.54 15.24
C THR A 27 22.27 3.28 14.54
N PRO A 28 21.00 3.03 14.93
CA PRO A 28 19.85 3.77 14.37
C PRO A 28 20.01 5.29 14.42
N GLU A 29 20.60 5.84 15.48
CA GLU A 29 20.84 7.28 15.60
C GLU A 29 21.89 7.78 14.61
N GLU A 30 22.99 7.05 14.42
CA GLU A 30 24.01 7.38 13.43
C GLU A 30 23.47 7.29 12.00
N THR A 31 22.69 6.26 11.69
CA THR A 31 22.03 6.11 10.39
C THR A 31 21.11 7.28 10.10
N ARG A 32 20.32 7.73 11.09
CA ARG A 32 19.47 8.94 10.96
C ARG A 32 20.30 10.19 10.65
N LYS A 33 21.37 10.44 11.42
CA LYS A 33 22.25 11.61 11.19
C LYS A 33 22.89 11.56 9.80
N ARG A 34 23.39 10.40 9.38
CA ARG A 34 23.99 10.19 8.07
C ARG A 34 22.98 10.37 6.94
N ALA A 35 21.75 9.89 7.10
CA ALA A 35 20.68 10.08 6.12
C ALA A 35 20.30 11.56 5.99
N ILE A 36 20.20 12.31 7.10
CA ILE A 36 19.96 13.77 7.07
C ILE A 36 21.11 14.49 6.37
N ALA A 37 22.35 14.15 6.67
CA ALA A 37 23.52 14.73 6.00
C ALA A 37 23.51 14.43 4.49
N TRP A 38 23.19 13.19 4.10
CA TRP A 38 23.04 12.80 2.70
C TRP A 38 21.94 13.59 1.99
N MET A 39 20.80 13.81 2.66
CA MET A 39 19.71 14.63 2.12
C MET A 39 20.15 16.08 1.95
N GLY A 40 20.79 16.66 2.96
CA GLY A 40 21.35 18.01 2.92
C GLY A 40 22.36 18.18 1.79
N LYS A 41 23.28 17.23 1.63
CA LYS A 41 24.24 17.20 0.51
C LYS A 41 23.54 17.19 -0.84
N SER A 42 22.51 16.36 -0.99
CA SER A 42 21.78 16.19 -2.25
C SER A 42 21.04 17.45 -2.69
N VAL A 43 20.65 18.32 -1.75
CA VAL A 43 20.03 19.63 -2.03
C VAL A 43 20.98 20.82 -1.85
N GLY A 44 22.28 20.57 -1.62
CA GLY A 44 23.32 21.60 -1.56
C GLY A 44 23.45 22.35 -0.22
N CYS A 45 22.98 21.79 0.89
CA CYS A 45 22.95 22.40 2.22
C CYS A 45 23.48 21.48 3.35
N GLU A 46 24.55 20.71 3.08
CA GLU A 46 25.12 19.63 3.93
C GLU A 46 25.48 20.03 5.38
N ASN A 47 25.51 21.32 5.72
CA ASN A 47 25.81 21.85 7.07
C ASN A 47 24.75 22.82 7.62
N SER A 48 23.56 22.84 7.01
CA SER A 48 22.46 23.69 7.49
C SER A 48 21.68 23.02 8.62
N SER A 49 20.83 23.79 9.31
CA SER A 49 19.92 23.23 10.30
C SER A 49 18.92 22.26 9.65
N ASN A 50 18.40 21.35 10.46
CA ASN A 50 17.37 20.39 10.05
C ASN A 50 16.18 21.07 9.36
N ASP A 51 15.69 22.20 9.88
CA ASP A 51 14.58 22.94 9.28
C ASP A 51 14.87 23.43 7.86
N ILE A 52 16.11 23.85 7.58
CA ILE A 52 16.55 24.28 6.25
C ILE A 52 16.65 23.08 5.31
N ILE A 53 17.25 21.97 5.78
CA ILE A 53 17.36 20.73 5.02
C ILE A 53 15.96 20.22 4.65
N GLU A 54 15.06 20.13 5.63
CA GLU A 54 13.68 19.69 5.43
C GLU A 54 12.96 20.57 4.40
N ARG A 55 13.05 21.89 4.54
CA ARG A 55 12.45 22.81 3.58
C ARG A 55 12.96 22.57 2.16
N LEU A 56 14.27 22.51 1.97
CA LEU A 56 14.87 22.37 0.64
C LEU A 56 14.58 20.99 0.03
N VAL A 57 14.55 19.93 0.82
CA VAL A 57 14.17 18.59 0.37
C VAL A 57 12.70 18.54 -0.07
N LEU A 58 11.80 19.17 0.70
CA LEU A 58 10.39 19.25 0.33
C LEU A 58 10.18 20.08 -0.95
N GLU A 59 10.85 21.22 -1.09
CA GLU A 59 10.79 22.02 -2.33
C GLU A 59 11.35 21.24 -3.54
N TRP A 60 12.47 20.53 -3.33
CA TRP A 60 13.07 19.68 -4.34
C TRP A 60 12.09 18.59 -4.79
N THR A 61 11.44 17.92 -3.83
CA THR A 61 10.46 16.85 -4.10
C THR A 61 9.23 17.39 -4.82
N ALA A 62 8.72 18.53 -4.38
CA ALA A 62 7.55 19.18 -4.99
C ALA A 62 7.79 19.54 -6.46
N ARG A 63 8.99 20.02 -6.81
CA ARG A 63 9.33 20.29 -8.22
C ARG A 63 9.38 19.03 -9.08
N ARG A 64 9.77 17.88 -8.53
CA ARG A 64 9.85 16.62 -9.30
C ARG A 64 8.52 15.90 -9.39
N LEU A 65 7.64 16.06 -8.41
CA LEU A 65 6.26 15.56 -8.48
C LEU A 65 5.29 16.54 -9.16
N ASP A 66 5.80 17.61 -9.78
CA ASP A 66 5.01 18.68 -10.41
C ASP A 66 3.93 19.27 -9.47
N VAL A 67 4.24 19.33 -8.17
CA VAL A 67 3.37 19.93 -7.16
C VAL A 67 3.67 21.42 -7.11
N ALA A 68 2.79 22.24 -7.70
CA ALA A 68 2.92 23.69 -7.65
C ALA A 68 2.95 24.23 -6.21
N PHE A 69 3.85 25.16 -5.89
CA PHE A 69 3.89 25.83 -4.58
C PHE A 69 4.42 27.26 -4.70
N GLU A 70 4.01 28.11 -3.76
CA GLU A 70 4.53 29.48 -3.62
C GLU A 70 5.77 29.49 -2.72
N LYS A 71 6.75 30.35 -3.00
CA LYS A 71 7.96 30.45 -2.14
C LYS A 71 7.63 30.84 -0.69
N SER A 72 6.55 31.58 -0.48
CA SER A 72 6.06 32.03 0.83
C SER A 72 5.32 30.96 1.64
N ILE A 73 5.02 29.78 1.05
CA ILE A 73 4.34 28.71 1.78
C ILE A 73 5.15 28.31 3.01
N SER A 74 4.50 27.94 4.12
CA SER A 74 5.19 27.37 5.29
C SER A 74 5.75 25.97 4.96
N THR A 75 6.76 25.50 5.70
CA THR A 75 7.31 24.13 5.54
C THR A 75 6.23 23.09 5.81
N ASP A 76 5.43 23.27 6.86
CA ASP A 76 4.33 22.37 7.22
C ASP A 76 3.25 22.31 6.15
N ASP A 77 2.89 23.44 5.54
CA ASP A 77 1.91 23.47 4.45
C ASP A 77 2.44 22.82 3.17
N LEU A 78 3.73 22.97 2.87
CA LEU A 78 4.37 22.29 1.75
C LEU A 78 4.40 20.77 1.95
N GLU A 79 4.78 20.30 3.15
CA GLU A 79 4.71 18.89 3.53
C GLU A 79 3.29 18.36 3.43
N ARG A 80 2.31 19.09 3.96
CA ARG A 80 0.90 18.73 3.88
C ARG A 80 0.45 18.60 2.42
N LYS A 81 0.84 19.53 1.54
CA LYS A 81 0.49 19.52 0.12
C LYS A 81 1.10 18.32 -0.60
N LEU A 82 2.37 18.03 -0.34
CA LEU A 82 3.06 16.84 -0.86
C LEU A 82 2.38 15.55 -0.39
N ARG A 83 2.06 15.43 0.90
CA ARG A 83 1.33 14.28 1.44
C ARG A 83 -0.01 14.07 0.76
N LEU A 84 -0.78 15.14 0.53
CA LEU A 84 -2.08 15.05 -0.15
C LEU A 84 -1.93 14.60 -1.61
N HIS A 85 -0.93 15.11 -2.32
CA HIS A 85 -0.63 14.70 -3.70
C HIS A 85 -0.19 13.23 -3.78
N ILE A 86 0.71 12.81 -2.89
CA ILE A 86 1.12 11.42 -2.74
C ILE A 86 -0.09 10.52 -2.48
N ALA A 87 -0.96 10.90 -1.54
CA ALA A 87 -2.13 10.10 -1.22
C ALA A 87 -3.13 10.00 -2.38
N ALA A 88 -3.37 11.11 -3.10
CA ALA A 88 -4.24 11.11 -4.27
C ALA A 88 -3.72 10.16 -5.36
N SER A 89 -2.43 10.25 -5.68
CA SER A 89 -1.80 9.45 -6.73
C SER A 89 -1.73 7.97 -6.36
N ALA A 90 -1.35 7.65 -5.11
CA ALA A 90 -1.38 6.26 -4.63
C ALA A 90 -2.80 5.69 -4.67
N SER A 91 -3.79 6.51 -4.32
CA SER A 91 -5.19 6.12 -4.37
C SER A 91 -5.69 5.88 -5.80
N GLU A 92 -5.29 6.72 -6.75
CA GLU A 92 -5.59 6.55 -8.17
C GLU A 92 -4.95 5.29 -8.74
N PHE A 93 -3.65 5.08 -8.49
CA PHE A 93 -2.93 3.88 -8.91
C PHE A 93 -3.59 2.58 -8.45
N LEU A 94 -4.11 2.55 -7.23
CA LEU A 94 -4.76 1.38 -6.63
C LEU A 94 -6.24 1.23 -7.01
N THR A 95 -6.83 2.22 -7.69
CA THR A 95 -8.26 2.25 -8.01
C THR A 95 -8.74 1.00 -8.76
N PRO A 96 -8.05 0.48 -9.80
CA PRO A 96 -8.49 -0.74 -10.48
C PRO A 96 -8.60 -1.94 -9.53
N GLY A 97 -7.64 -2.07 -8.62
CA GLY A 97 -7.63 -3.09 -7.58
C GLY A 97 -8.79 -2.95 -6.60
N TRP A 98 -9.02 -1.74 -6.10
CA TRP A 98 -10.13 -1.48 -5.17
C TRP A 98 -11.50 -1.72 -5.78
N ARG A 99 -11.69 -1.36 -7.05
CA ARG A 99 -12.93 -1.63 -7.78
C ARG A 99 -13.16 -3.13 -7.99
N LEU A 100 -12.12 -3.88 -8.31
CA LEU A 100 -12.18 -5.35 -8.33
C LEU A 100 -12.61 -5.92 -6.96
N VAL A 101 -12.02 -5.45 -5.87
CA VAL A 101 -12.40 -5.87 -4.51
C VAL A 101 -13.87 -5.53 -4.22
N CYS A 102 -14.33 -4.31 -4.57
CA CYS A 102 -15.73 -3.91 -4.45
C CYS A 102 -16.68 -4.85 -5.20
N ALA A 103 -16.32 -5.26 -6.41
CA ALA A 103 -17.13 -6.19 -7.17
C ALA A 103 -17.22 -7.57 -6.51
N LEU A 104 -16.09 -8.09 -6.02
CA LEU A 104 -16.07 -9.35 -5.26
C LEU A 104 -16.96 -9.27 -4.02
N MET A 105 -16.82 -8.22 -3.21
CA MET A 105 -17.68 -8.03 -2.03
C MET A 105 -19.18 -7.97 -2.39
N SER A 106 -19.52 -7.34 -3.51
CA SER A 106 -20.91 -7.11 -3.95
C SER A 106 -21.60 -8.35 -4.51
N ALA A 107 -20.83 -9.34 -4.98
CA ALA A 107 -21.33 -10.66 -5.35
C ALA A 107 -21.73 -11.47 -4.11
N GLY A 108 -21.24 -11.10 -2.92
CA GLY A 108 -21.57 -11.73 -1.66
C GLY A 108 -22.90 -11.27 -1.03
N PRO A 109 -23.23 -11.80 0.17
CA PRO A 109 -24.42 -11.40 0.91
C PRO A 109 -24.39 -9.91 1.32
N ALA A 110 -25.45 -9.16 0.99
CA ALA A 110 -25.53 -7.72 1.26
C ALA A 110 -25.37 -7.35 2.75
N ASN A 111 -25.76 -8.24 3.66
CA ASN A 111 -25.67 -8.00 5.10
C ASN A 111 -24.22 -8.01 5.65
N THR A 112 -23.23 -8.50 4.88
CA THR A 112 -21.82 -8.52 5.31
C THR A 112 -20.97 -7.40 4.67
N LEU A 113 -21.54 -6.66 3.72
CA LEU A 113 -20.89 -5.52 3.07
C LEU A 113 -20.34 -4.45 4.03
N PRO A 114 -21.05 -4.03 5.10
CA PRO A 114 -20.52 -3.03 6.01
C PRO A 114 -19.18 -3.43 6.64
N THR A 115 -19.05 -4.70 7.04
CA THR A 115 -17.82 -5.26 7.65
C THR A 115 -16.71 -5.39 6.61
N LYS A 116 -17.02 -5.92 5.41
CA LYS A 116 -16.04 -6.06 4.32
C LYS A 116 -15.49 -4.71 3.86
N LEU A 117 -16.36 -3.70 3.75
CA LEU A 117 -15.93 -2.34 3.42
C LEU A 117 -15.11 -1.68 4.53
N ALA A 118 -15.39 -1.96 5.81
CA ALA A 118 -14.55 -1.48 6.90
C ALA A 118 -13.14 -2.10 6.84
N MET A 119 -13.04 -3.39 6.52
CA MET A 119 -11.76 -4.08 6.30
C MET A 119 -11.00 -3.50 5.09
N LEU A 120 -11.70 -3.18 3.99
CA LEU A 120 -11.10 -2.52 2.84
C LEU A 120 -10.52 -1.14 3.21
N GLU A 121 -11.27 -0.33 3.97
CA GLU A 121 -10.81 0.98 4.44
C GLU A 121 -9.57 0.89 5.33
N GLN A 122 -9.57 -0.05 6.28
CA GLN A 122 -8.41 -0.31 7.14
C GLN A 122 -7.19 -0.77 6.33
N SER A 123 -7.40 -1.63 5.33
CA SER A 123 -6.34 -2.13 4.46
C SER A 123 -5.76 -1.00 3.59
N ALA A 124 -6.62 -0.20 2.96
CA ALA A 124 -6.20 0.91 2.11
C ALA A 124 -5.45 2.01 2.87
N ALA A 125 -5.69 2.16 4.17
CA ALA A 125 -4.99 3.12 5.01
C ALA A 125 -3.47 2.89 5.08
N LEU A 126 -2.99 1.67 4.81
CA LEU A 126 -1.56 1.35 4.73
C LEU A 126 -0.88 1.88 3.45
N ALA A 127 -1.67 2.18 2.43
CA ALA A 127 -1.18 2.62 1.12
C ALA A 127 -1.50 4.09 0.82
N VAL A 128 -2.58 4.64 1.39
CA VAL A 128 -3.07 6.00 1.11
C VAL A 128 -2.89 6.90 2.34
N PRO A 129 -1.83 7.72 2.43
CA PRO A 129 -1.53 8.57 3.59
C PRO A 129 -2.41 9.84 3.70
N SER A 130 -3.73 9.70 3.58
CA SER A 130 -4.68 10.80 3.76
C SER A 130 -6.06 10.30 4.17
N ARG A 131 -6.54 10.77 5.33
CA ARG A 131 -7.90 10.45 5.81
C ARG A 131 -8.98 11.03 4.91
N THR A 132 -8.75 12.20 4.34
CA THR A 132 -9.72 12.83 3.43
C THR A 132 -9.86 11.98 2.17
N ALA A 133 -8.73 11.57 1.56
CA ALA A 133 -8.75 10.70 0.39
C ALA A 133 -9.40 9.34 0.72
N LEU A 134 -9.09 8.74 1.87
CA LEU A 134 -9.72 7.49 2.30
C LEU A 134 -11.23 7.63 2.50
N ARG A 135 -11.72 8.74 3.05
CA ARG A 135 -13.17 9.01 3.22
C ARG A 135 -13.87 9.17 1.87
N GLU A 136 -13.26 9.89 0.94
CA GLU A 136 -13.78 10.03 -0.43
C GLU A 136 -13.87 8.68 -1.12
N ARG A 137 -12.80 7.87 -1.03
CA ARG A 137 -12.80 6.49 -1.56
C ARG A 137 -13.80 5.59 -0.86
N ARG A 138 -13.96 5.72 0.45
CA ARG A 138 -14.96 4.97 1.22
C ARG A 138 -16.38 5.24 0.72
N ALA A 139 -16.69 6.49 0.39
CA ALA A 139 -17.97 6.87 -0.18
C ALA A 139 -18.14 6.27 -1.59
N GLU A 140 -17.12 6.39 -2.45
CA GLU A 140 -17.11 5.77 -3.79
C GLU A 140 -17.36 4.26 -3.72
N TRP A 141 -16.58 3.54 -2.92
CA TRP A 141 -16.71 2.08 -2.75
C TRP A 141 -18.09 1.68 -2.24
N SER A 142 -18.67 2.47 -1.34
CA SER A 142 -20.02 2.21 -0.82
C SER A 142 -21.07 2.33 -1.92
N GLU A 143 -20.96 3.35 -2.79
CA GLU A 143 -21.88 3.53 -3.91
C GLU A 143 -21.70 2.47 -4.99
N LEU A 144 -20.45 2.09 -5.30
CA LEU A 144 -20.15 0.94 -6.19
C LEU A 144 -20.78 -0.33 -5.65
N CYS A 145 -20.57 -0.63 -4.37
CA CYS A 145 -21.09 -1.87 -3.79
C CYS A 145 -22.62 -1.91 -3.78
N LYS A 146 -23.27 -0.80 -3.44
CA LYS A 146 -24.74 -0.70 -3.50
C LYS A 146 -25.26 -0.91 -4.92
N ARG A 147 -24.60 -0.31 -5.92
CA ARG A 147 -24.99 -0.43 -7.33
C ARG A 147 -24.83 -1.87 -7.84
N TRP A 148 -23.76 -2.54 -7.47
CA TRP A 148 -23.43 -3.90 -7.91
C TRP A 148 -24.13 -5.01 -7.11
N THR A 149 -24.68 -4.69 -5.93
CA THR A 149 -25.47 -5.65 -5.15
C THR A 149 -26.71 -6.05 -5.96
N GLY A 150 -26.78 -7.32 -6.36
CA GLY A 150 -27.89 -7.85 -7.16
C GLY A 150 -27.85 -7.46 -8.65
N SER A 151 -26.74 -6.89 -9.13
CA SER A 151 -26.50 -6.63 -10.55
C SER A 151 -25.14 -7.20 -10.99
N ASP A 152 -24.88 -7.20 -12.29
CA ASP A 152 -23.64 -7.74 -12.85
C ASP A 152 -22.56 -6.65 -12.93
N PRO A 153 -21.47 -6.72 -12.15
CA PRO A 153 -20.42 -5.69 -12.18
C PRO A 153 -19.47 -5.83 -13.37
N ARG A 154 -19.50 -6.96 -14.11
CA ARG A 154 -18.52 -7.27 -15.18
C ARG A 154 -18.41 -6.20 -16.28
N PRO A 155 -19.50 -5.62 -16.82
CA PRO A 155 -19.40 -4.61 -17.87
C PRO A 155 -18.64 -3.35 -17.45
N GLU A 156 -18.72 -2.99 -16.17
CA GLU A 156 -18.03 -1.83 -15.60
C GLU A 156 -16.62 -2.15 -15.07
N LEU A 157 -16.21 -3.43 -15.09
CA LEU A 157 -14.91 -3.91 -14.62
C LEU A 157 -13.93 -4.24 -15.75
N ASP A 158 -14.41 -4.44 -16.98
CA ASP A 158 -13.57 -4.92 -18.08
C ASP A 158 -12.35 -3.99 -18.32
N GLY A 159 -12.52 -2.67 -18.15
CA GLY A 159 -11.41 -1.71 -18.28
C GLY A 159 -10.35 -1.86 -17.17
N GLU A 160 -10.79 -2.07 -15.94
CA GLU A 160 -9.96 -2.26 -14.76
C GLU A 160 -9.24 -3.62 -14.82
N LEU A 161 -9.94 -4.67 -15.25
CA LEU A 161 -9.36 -6.00 -15.46
C LEU A 161 -8.27 -5.97 -16.53
N GLU A 162 -8.47 -5.21 -17.61
CA GLU A 162 -7.42 -5.03 -18.62
C GLU A 162 -6.19 -4.30 -18.06
N GLN A 163 -6.40 -3.25 -17.25
CA GLN A 163 -5.29 -2.57 -16.56
C GLN A 163 -4.53 -3.48 -15.59
N LEU A 164 -5.23 -4.39 -14.90
CA LEU A 164 -4.62 -5.36 -14.00
C LEU A 164 -3.89 -6.47 -14.77
N ARG A 165 -4.43 -6.91 -15.91
CA ARG A 165 -3.77 -7.86 -16.83
C ARG A 165 -2.40 -7.37 -17.28
N LEU A 166 -2.29 -6.08 -17.58
CA LEU A 166 -1.06 -5.45 -18.04
C LEU A 166 -0.05 -5.17 -16.91
N ALA A 167 -0.48 -5.27 -15.65
CA ALA A 167 0.30 -4.85 -14.49
C ALA A 167 1.03 -5.98 -13.75
N GLY A 168 1.13 -7.17 -14.36
CA GLY A 168 1.90 -8.28 -13.80
C GLY A 168 1.35 -8.74 -12.44
N ASP A 169 2.23 -8.78 -11.43
CA ASP A 169 1.90 -9.31 -10.10
C ASP A 169 0.83 -8.49 -9.36
N ARG A 170 0.64 -7.21 -9.70
CA ARG A 170 -0.40 -6.34 -9.13
C ARG A 170 -1.79 -6.96 -9.20
N GLY A 171 -2.14 -7.56 -10.34
CA GLY A 171 -3.43 -8.21 -10.53
C GLY A 171 -3.64 -9.36 -9.55
N ARG A 172 -2.59 -10.13 -9.28
CA ARG A 172 -2.60 -11.23 -8.31
C ARG A 172 -2.74 -10.73 -6.88
N ASP A 173 -2.06 -9.65 -6.53
CA ASP A 173 -2.14 -9.07 -5.19
C ASP A 173 -3.53 -8.47 -4.92
N CYS A 174 -4.12 -7.74 -5.88
CA CYS A 174 -5.48 -7.23 -5.77
C CYS A 174 -6.50 -8.36 -5.57
N LEU A 175 -6.36 -9.46 -6.31
CA LEU A 175 -7.20 -10.64 -6.16
C LEU A 175 -7.02 -11.30 -4.78
N THR A 176 -5.78 -11.43 -4.31
CA THR A 176 -5.47 -12.00 -3.00
C THR A 176 -6.12 -11.18 -1.89
N VAL A 177 -5.97 -9.85 -1.92
CA VAL A 177 -6.64 -8.92 -1.00
C VAL A 177 -8.16 -9.07 -1.07
N GLY A 178 -8.73 -9.17 -2.27
CA GLY A 178 -10.16 -9.35 -2.48
C GLY A 178 -10.72 -10.61 -1.84
N VAL A 179 -10.05 -11.75 -2.03
CA VAL A 179 -10.46 -13.03 -1.41
C VAL A 179 -10.38 -12.96 0.11
N ILE A 180 -9.31 -12.37 0.66
CA ILE A 180 -9.16 -12.21 2.12
C ILE A 180 -10.30 -11.36 2.69
N ILE A 181 -10.68 -10.28 2.01
CA ILE A 181 -11.79 -9.42 2.44
C ILE A 181 -13.14 -10.15 2.33
N CYS A 182 -13.34 -10.99 1.30
CA CYS A 182 -14.53 -11.83 1.22
C CYS A 182 -14.66 -12.78 2.42
N LEU A 183 -13.54 -13.28 2.97
CA LEU A 183 -13.50 -14.18 4.14
C LEU A 183 -13.79 -13.52 5.50
N VAL A 184 -13.95 -12.20 5.57
CA VAL A 184 -14.17 -11.48 6.84
C VAL A 184 -15.42 -11.95 7.60
N ASP A 185 -16.42 -12.49 6.90
CA ASP A 185 -17.62 -13.09 7.49
C ASP A 185 -17.50 -14.61 7.73
N GLY A 186 -16.31 -15.17 7.55
CA GLY A 186 -15.98 -16.57 7.80
C GLY A 186 -16.27 -17.53 6.64
N ARG A 187 -16.60 -17.02 5.45
CA ARG A 187 -16.87 -17.84 4.27
C ARG A 187 -16.62 -17.08 2.97
N ILE A 188 -16.50 -17.80 1.86
CA ILE A 188 -16.60 -17.25 0.51
C ILE A 188 -17.91 -17.78 -0.09
N SER A 189 -18.75 -16.91 -0.60
CA SER A 189 -19.99 -17.30 -1.27
C SER A 189 -19.70 -17.93 -2.64
N VAL A 190 -20.62 -18.74 -3.15
CA VAL A 190 -20.50 -19.34 -4.50
C VAL A 190 -20.40 -18.26 -5.58
N ASP A 191 -21.14 -17.15 -5.40
CA ASP A 191 -21.14 -16.04 -6.34
C ASP A 191 -19.83 -15.23 -6.28
N GLU A 192 -19.27 -15.06 -5.09
CA GLU A 192 -17.94 -14.46 -4.89
C GLU A 192 -16.85 -15.31 -5.55
N GLU A 193 -16.86 -16.62 -5.34
CA GLU A 193 -15.90 -17.54 -5.97
C GLU A 193 -16.05 -17.56 -7.49
N ARG A 194 -17.29 -17.56 -8.00
CA ARG A 194 -17.56 -17.54 -9.43
C ARG A 194 -17.05 -16.26 -10.08
N LEU A 195 -17.30 -15.11 -9.46
CA LEU A 195 -16.79 -13.82 -9.95
C LEU A 195 -15.27 -13.76 -9.86
N PHE A 196 -14.68 -14.24 -8.75
CA PHE A 196 -13.24 -14.35 -8.59
C PHE A 196 -12.58 -15.14 -9.72
N ARG A 197 -13.11 -16.34 -10.04
CA ARG A 197 -12.59 -17.17 -11.13
C ARG A 197 -12.70 -16.46 -12.48
N HIS A 198 -13.81 -15.78 -12.74
CA HIS A 198 -13.96 -14.98 -13.95
C HIS A 198 -12.92 -13.85 -14.05
N CYS A 199 -12.71 -13.10 -12.97
CA CYS A 199 -11.71 -12.05 -12.93
C CYS A 199 -10.30 -12.61 -13.13
N THR A 200 -9.97 -13.75 -12.52
CA THR A 200 -8.66 -14.41 -12.70
C THR A 200 -8.38 -14.77 -14.15
N GLU A 201 -9.39 -15.31 -14.85
CA GLU A 201 -9.29 -15.64 -16.28
C GLU A 201 -9.05 -14.38 -17.12
N LYS A 202 -9.82 -13.32 -16.87
CA LYS A 202 -9.71 -12.04 -17.58
C LYS A 202 -8.35 -11.38 -17.43
N ILE A 203 -7.73 -11.48 -16.26
CA ILE A 203 -6.39 -10.93 -16.04
C ILE A 203 -5.26 -11.89 -16.46
N GLY A 204 -5.58 -13.03 -17.09
CA GLY A 204 -4.60 -13.97 -17.63
C GLY A 204 -3.99 -14.93 -16.61
N ILE A 205 -4.61 -15.10 -15.43
CA ILE A 205 -4.22 -16.11 -14.45
C ILE A 205 -4.85 -17.45 -14.82
N THR A 206 -4.02 -18.50 -14.86
CA THR A 206 -4.45 -19.86 -15.19
C THR A 206 -5.32 -20.45 -14.08
N ARG A 207 -6.17 -21.42 -14.43
CA ARG A 207 -7.02 -22.12 -13.45
C ARG A 207 -6.23 -22.75 -12.30
N GLU A 208 -5.03 -23.27 -12.58
CA GLU A 208 -4.12 -23.82 -11.58
C GLU A 208 -3.66 -22.75 -10.60
N GLN A 209 -3.15 -21.63 -11.10
CA GLN A 209 -2.76 -20.48 -10.28
C GLN A 209 -3.94 -19.88 -9.48
N THR A 210 -5.14 -19.84 -10.07
CA THR A 210 -6.36 -19.43 -9.38
C THR A 210 -6.65 -20.33 -8.18
N ASN A 211 -6.52 -21.64 -8.36
CA ASN A 211 -6.69 -22.60 -7.26
C ASN A 211 -5.59 -22.45 -6.21
N ASP A 212 -4.35 -22.17 -6.61
CA ASP A 212 -3.24 -21.95 -5.68
C ASP A 212 -3.46 -20.70 -4.82
N ILE A 213 -4.03 -19.63 -5.37
CA ILE A 213 -4.39 -18.42 -4.62
C ILE A 213 -5.47 -18.76 -3.58
N LEU A 214 -6.55 -19.43 -4.00
CA LEU A 214 -7.64 -19.82 -3.10
C LEU A 214 -7.16 -20.77 -2.01
N ALA A 215 -6.36 -21.78 -2.35
CA ALA A 215 -5.82 -22.75 -1.41
C ALA A 215 -4.95 -22.06 -0.36
N ARG A 216 -3.99 -21.22 -0.80
CA ARG A 216 -3.10 -20.48 0.11
C ARG A 216 -3.88 -19.55 1.04
N VAL A 217 -4.80 -18.76 0.51
CA VAL A 217 -5.58 -17.82 1.33
C VAL A 217 -6.44 -18.59 2.34
N ASN A 218 -7.10 -19.67 1.92
CA ASN A 218 -7.88 -20.51 2.82
C ASN A 218 -7.01 -21.16 3.91
N ASP A 219 -5.86 -21.71 3.54
CA ASP A 219 -4.96 -22.37 4.50
C ASP A 219 -4.47 -21.38 5.58
N LEU A 220 -4.05 -20.19 5.17
CA LEU A 220 -3.65 -19.12 6.09
C LEU A 220 -4.82 -18.71 6.99
N PHE A 221 -5.98 -18.43 6.40
CA PHE A 221 -7.18 -17.99 7.11
C PHE A 221 -7.65 -19.02 8.15
N TRP A 222 -7.82 -20.28 7.74
CA TRP A 222 -8.34 -21.31 8.64
C TRP A 222 -7.34 -21.67 9.72
N ARG A 223 -6.03 -21.62 9.46
CA ARG A 223 -5.01 -21.74 10.50
C ARG A 223 -5.17 -20.66 11.56
N HIS A 224 -5.29 -19.38 11.17
CA HIS A 224 -5.51 -18.30 12.14
C HIS A 224 -6.86 -18.39 12.85
N GLN A 225 -7.92 -18.76 12.13
CA GLN A 225 -9.25 -18.94 12.71
C GLN A 225 -9.24 -20.05 13.78
N ASN A 226 -8.53 -21.15 13.53
CA ASN A 226 -8.38 -22.26 14.48
C ASN A 226 -7.54 -21.84 15.70
N GLU A 227 -6.46 -21.08 15.51
CA GLU A 227 -5.66 -20.52 16.61
C GLU A 227 -6.47 -19.58 17.51
N LEU A 228 -7.38 -18.81 16.90
CA LEU A 228 -8.19 -17.81 17.59
C LEU A 228 -9.43 -18.40 18.27
N THR A 229 -9.88 -19.58 17.88
CA THR A 229 -11.13 -20.17 18.38
C THR A 229 -10.87 -20.92 19.70
N PRO A 230 -11.34 -20.42 20.86
CA PRO A 230 -11.21 -21.18 22.10
C PRO A 230 -12.08 -22.44 22.06
N THR A 231 -11.63 -23.49 22.76
CA THR A 231 -12.28 -24.82 22.85
C THR A 231 -13.74 -24.78 23.36
N SER A 232 -14.19 -23.63 23.88
CA SER A 232 -15.53 -23.39 24.45
C SER A 232 -16.25 -22.16 23.87
N ALA A 233 -15.88 -21.69 22.67
CA ALA A 233 -16.41 -20.44 22.10
C ALA A 233 -17.95 -20.44 21.90
N ARG A 234 -18.64 -19.46 22.52
CA ARG A 234 -20.03 -19.12 22.21
C ARG A 234 -20.16 -18.55 20.78
N GLN A 235 -21.31 -18.82 20.16
CA GLN A 235 -21.64 -18.51 18.77
C GLN A 235 -21.54 -17.01 18.42
N ASP A 236 -21.74 -16.12 19.39
CA ASP A 236 -21.72 -14.65 19.21
C ASP A 236 -20.33 -14.07 18.91
N ASN A 237 -19.24 -14.83 19.12
CA ASN A 237 -17.87 -14.37 18.82
C ASN A 237 -17.38 -14.72 17.41
N LYS A 238 -18.13 -15.49 16.61
CA LYS A 238 -17.61 -16.07 15.35
C LYS A 238 -17.20 -15.03 14.30
N VAL A 239 -17.99 -13.96 14.13
CA VAL A 239 -17.69 -12.89 13.14
C VAL A 239 -16.46 -12.10 13.56
N ARG A 240 -16.32 -11.76 14.84
CA ARG A 240 -15.15 -11.05 15.36
C ARG A 240 -13.87 -11.88 15.21
N LEU A 241 -13.96 -13.19 15.42
CA LEU A 241 -12.82 -14.10 15.22
C LEU A 241 -12.45 -14.19 13.73
N ALA A 242 -13.44 -14.27 12.84
CA ALA A 242 -13.22 -14.27 11.39
C ALA A 242 -12.58 -12.97 10.89
N GLU A 243 -13.03 -11.81 11.40
CA GLU A 243 -12.41 -10.51 11.11
C GLU A 243 -10.94 -10.47 11.53
N GLU A 244 -10.62 -10.93 12.74
CA GLU A 244 -9.24 -11.00 13.23
C GLU A 244 -8.39 -12.01 12.44
N ALA A 245 -8.96 -13.16 12.04
CA ALA A 245 -8.29 -14.14 11.19
C ALA A 245 -8.00 -13.56 9.80
N ALA A 246 -8.96 -12.84 9.20
CA ALA A 246 -8.78 -12.14 7.92
C ALA A 246 -7.70 -11.07 8.03
N ARG A 247 -7.64 -10.32 9.14
CA ARG A 247 -6.60 -9.33 9.41
C ARG A 247 -5.19 -9.95 9.47
N ARG A 248 -5.03 -11.06 10.19
CA ARG A 248 -3.76 -11.81 10.24
C ARG A 248 -3.38 -12.38 8.88
N THR A 249 -4.35 -12.90 8.16
CA THR A 249 -4.16 -13.42 6.79
C THR A 249 -3.71 -12.31 5.84
N MET A 250 -4.31 -11.12 5.92
CA MET A 250 -3.92 -9.96 5.12
C MET A 250 -2.44 -9.63 5.31
N PHE A 251 -2.00 -9.58 6.57
CA PHE A 251 -0.62 -9.29 6.92
C PHE A 251 0.34 -10.39 6.45
N GLU A 252 0.06 -11.66 6.75
CA GLU A 252 0.96 -12.78 6.40
C GLU A 252 1.00 -13.06 4.88
N SER A 253 -0.05 -12.71 4.14
CA SER A 253 -0.06 -12.88 2.68
C SER A 253 0.95 -12.00 1.94
N GLY A 254 1.35 -10.86 2.53
CA GLY A 254 2.23 -9.87 1.90
C GLY A 254 1.61 -9.08 0.73
N ALA A 255 0.39 -9.42 0.26
CA ALA A 255 -0.21 -8.81 -0.91
C ALA A 255 -0.48 -7.30 -0.74
N LEU A 256 -0.96 -6.90 0.44
CA LEU A 256 -1.22 -5.49 0.73
C LEU A 256 0.08 -4.66 0.82
N GLU A 257 1.16 -5.26 1.33
CA GLU A 257 2.48 -4.64 1.35
C GLU A 257 3.06 -4.50 -0.06
N GLY A 258 2.86 -5.51 -0.93
CA GLY A 258 3.18 -5.47 -2.35
C GLY A 258 2.48 -4.31 -3.06
N LEU A 259 1.15 -4.21 -2.94
CA LEU A 259 0.36 -3.10 -3.51
C LEU A 259 0.79 -1.73 -2.98
N ALA A 260 0.98 -1.61 -1.66
CA ALA A 260 1.45 -0.38 -1.06
C ALA A 260 2.83 0.01 -1.60
N THR A 261 3.72 -0.97 -1.81
CA THR A 261 5.05 -0.74 -2.38
C THR A 261 4.99 -0.34 -3.85
N GLU A 262 4.17 -1.00 -4.67
CA GLU A 262 4.02 -0.63 -6.08
C GLU A 262 3.42 0.77 -6.26
N ALA A 263 2.41 1.13 -5.47
CA ALA A 263 1.84 2.48 -5.50
C ALA A 263 2.87 3.57 -5.18
N ARG A 264 3.80 3.26 -4.27
CA ARG A 264 4.94 4.13 -3.95
C ARG A 264 5.88 4.25 -5.13
N LEU A 265 6.21 3.14 -5.79
CA LEU A 265 7.15 3.10 -6.90
C LEU A 265 6.59 3.81 -8.14
N ASP A 266 5.30 3.69 -8.43
CA ASP A 266 4.67 4.34 -9.57
C ASP A 266 4.74 5.87 -9.47
N LEU A 267 4.44 6.41 -8.30
CA LEU A 267 4.60 7.82 -7.98
C LEU A 267 6.00 8.37 -8.27
N LEU A 268 7.02 7.56 -8.04
CA LEU A 268 8.41 7.91 -8.28
C LEU A 268 8.80 7.80 -9.75
N ALA A 269 8.18 6.88 -10.49
CA ALA A 269 8.41 6.72 -11.92
C ALA A 269 7.88 7.93 -12.71
N HIS A 270 6.80 8.57 -12.25
CA HIS A 270 6.24 9.78 -12.87
C HIS A 270 7.08 11.05 -12.62
N ALA A 271 7.97 11.03 -11.62
CA ALA A 271 8.79 12.17 -11.23
C ALA A 271 10.06 12.38 -12.11
N ILE A 272 10.33 11.45 -13.04
CA ILE A 272 11.58 11.37 -13.81
C ILE A 272 11.26 11.04 -15.28
N PRO A 273 11.64 11.88 -16.26
CA PRO A 273 11.37 11.62 -17.69
C PRO A 273 12.10 10.37 -18.23
N GLU A 274 11.45 9.62 -19.14
CA GLU A 274 12.02 8.44 -19.80
C GLU A 274 13.11 8.81 -20.84
N GLU A 275 14.27 8.16 -20.76
CA GLU A 275 15.10 7.86 -21.93
C GLU A 275 15.81 6.51 -21.73
N ASP A 276 15.98 5.73 -22.80
CA ASP A 276 16.52 4.35 -22.82
C ASP A 276 17.92 4.19 -22.19
N GLY A 277 18.15 3.08 -21.45
CA GLY A 277 19.51 2.66 -21.05
C GLY A 277 19.65 1.57 -19.96
N GLN A 278 19.97 0.36 -20.43
CA GLN A 278 20.76 -0.78 -19.86
C GLN A 278 20.62 -1.26 -18.38
N LYS A 279 20.56 -2.60 -18.25
CA LYS A 279 20.27 -3.42 -17.06
C LYS A 279 21.50 -3.76 -16.21
N THR A 280 21.39 -3.72 -14.88
CA THR A 280 22.36 -4.33 -13.93
C THR A 280 21.68 -5.19 -12.86
N GLY A 281 22.32 -6.30 -12.50
CA GLY A 281 21.73 -7.43 -11.75
C GLY A 281 21.67 -7.26 -10.23
N TRP A 282 20.46 -7.02 -9.71
CA TRP A 282 20.12 -6.88 -8.28
C TRP A 282 19.31 -8.07 -7.72
N SER A 283 19.24 -9.19 -8.45
CA SER A 283 18.24 -10.24 -8.25
C SER A 283 18.51 -11.25 -7.11
N ARG A 284 19.33 -10.95 -6.10
CA ARG A 284 19.67 -11.95 -5.07
C ARG A 284 19.58 -11.55 -3.60
N LEU A 285 19.46 -10.27 -3.23
CA LEU A 285 19.38 -9.90 -1.80
C LEU A 285 17.95 -9.74 -1.26
N MET A 286 16.95 -9.56 -2.13
CA MET A 286 15.53 -9.34 -1.75
C MET A 286 14.68 -10.61 -1.89
N GLY A 287 15.13 -11.72 -1.30
CA GLY A 287 14.46 -13.04 -1.37
C GLY A 287 13.13 -13.17 -0.61
N ARG A 288 12.55 -12.06 -0.14
CA ARG A 288 11.20 -11.99 0.46
C ARG A 288 10.24 -11.03 -0.27
N PHE A 289 10.70 -10.36 -1.34
CA PHE A 289 9.94 -9.40 -2.16
C PHE A 289 9.95 -9.77 -3.66
N SER A 290 9.96 -11.06 -3.98
CA SER A 290 10.21 -11.54 -5.35
C SER A 290 8.96 -11.51 -6.24
N GLY A 291 8.65 -10.30 -6.71
CA GLY A 291 7.87 -10.03 -7.94
C GLY A 291 8.46 -8.86 -8.77
N LEU A 292 9.33 -8.05 -8.16
CA LEU A 292 9.70 -6.72 -8.69
C LEU A 292 10.96 -6.67 -9.57
N GLY A 293 11.67 -7.79 -9.78
CA GLY A 293 12.98 -7.80 -10.44
C GLY A 293 12.99 -7.36 -11.92
N GLY A 294 11.86 -7.49 -12.62
CA GLY A 294 11.75 -7.11 -14.04
C GLY A 294 11.53 -5.62 -14.28
N PHE A 295 10.91 -4.91 -13.33
CA PHE A 295 10.45 -3.53 -13.51
C PHE A 295 11.61 -2.51 -13.37
N PHE A 296 12.57 -2.78 -12.47
CA PHE A 296 13.66 -1.85 -12.15
C PHE A 296 14.66 -1.60 -13.28
N SER A 297 14.83 -2.53 -14.22
CA SER A 297 15.91 -2.42 -15.22
C SER A 297 15.59 -1.50 -16.41
N SER A 298 14.43 -0.84 -16.42
CA SER A 298 13.95 -0.09 -17.59
C SER A 298 13.54 1.37 -17.35
N LYS A 299 13.41 1.85 -16.09
CA LYS A 299 12.74 3.14 -15.81
C LYS A 299 13.48 4.17 -14.94
N LEU A 300 14.73 3.94 -14.51
CA LEU A 300 15.42 4.85 -13.57
C LEU A 300 16.82 5.20 -14.06
N LYS A 301 17.12 6.50 -14.19
CA LYS A 301 18.42 7.03 -14.66
C LYS A 301 19.24 7.81 -13.61
N ASP A 302 18.63 8.53 -12.66
CA ASP A 302 19.34 9.15 -11.52
C ASP A 302 18.91 8.48 -10.21
N GLU A 303 19.76 7.57 -9.74
CA GLU A 303 19.55 6.79 -8.51
C GLU A 303 19.41 7.69 -7.28
N ARG A 304 20.06 8.86 -7.25
CA ARG A 304 19.96 9.81 -6.14
C ARG A 304 18.57 10.42 -6.05
N ASP A 305 18.01 10.84 -7.18
CA ASP A 305 16.69 11.46 -7.23
C ASP A 305 15.60 10.45 -6.79
N ALA A 306 15.71 9.21 -7.28
CA ALA A 306 14.82 8.12 -6.85
C ALA A 306 14.97 7.82 -5.35
N THR A 307 16.20 7.78 -4.83
CA THR A 307 16.45 7.55 -3.40
C THR A 307 15.89 8.68 -2.53
N MET A 308 16.09 9.95 -2.91
CA MET A 308 15.56 11.09 -2.15
C MET A 308 14.04 11.00 -2.03
N ALA A 309 13.35 10.81 -3.16
CA ALA A 309 11.90 10.77 -3.16
C ALA A 309 11.34 9.53 -2.43
N ARG A 310 12.04 8.37 -2.45
CA ARG A 310 11.71 7.21 -1.59
C ARG A 310 11.79 7.57 -0.11
N ILE A 311 12.87 8.21 0.33
CA ILE A 311 13.06 8.60 1.73
C ILE A 311 11.94 9.55 2.16
N VAL A 312 11.68 10.61 1.38
CA VAL A 312 10.61 11.57 1.68
C VAL A 312 9.25 10.87 1.78
N TYR A 313 8.93 10.00 0.83
CA TYR A 313 7.69 9.24 0.87
C TYR A 313 7.57 8.39 2.13
N HIS A 314 8.59 7.58 2.43
CA HIS A 314 8.58 6.72 3.61
C HIS A 314 8.48 7.51 4.91
N THR A 315 9.10 8.67 4.99
CA THR A 315 8.99 9.53 6.17
C THR A 315 7.57 10.08 6.36
N ILE A 316 6.92 10.51 5.28
CA ILE A 316 5.52 11.00 5.31
C ILE A 316 4.57 9.88 5.73
N LEU A 317 4.78 8.66 5.22
CA LEU A 317 4.01 7.48 5.66
C LEU A 317 4.19 7.20 7.14
N LYS A 318 5.42 7.22 7.65
CA LYS A 318 5.69 6.90 9.06
C LYS A 318 5.04 7.90 10.00
N GLN A 319 5.06 9.17 9.64
CA GLN A 319 4.29 10.19 10.36
C GLN A 319 2.78 9.90 10.32
N HIS A 320 2.26 9.40 9.20
CA HIS A 320 0.85 9.04 9.09
C HIS A 320 0.48 7.81 9.93
N GLU A 321 1.31 6.76 9.89
CA GLU A 321 1.13 5.55 10.69
C GLU A 321 1.13 5.86 12.19
N GLU A 322 2.07 6.68 12.68
CA GLU A 322 2.10 7.11 14.09
C GLU A 322 0.78 7.78 14.51
N ILE A 323 0.27 8.68 13.68
CA ILE A 323 -1.00 9.38 13.94
C ILE A 323 -2.17 8.38 13.93
N ALA A 324 -2.21 7.46 12.97
CA ALA A 324 -3.26 6.45 12.85
C ALA A 324 -3.28 5.50 14.07
N VAL A 325 -2.10 5.05 14.53
CA VAL A 325 -1.95 4.18 15.71
C VAL A 325 -2.39 4.91 16.98
N ALA A 326 -1.97 6.16 17.17
CA ALA A 326 -2.35 6.96 18.34
C ALA A 326 -3.87 7.19 18.41
N GLU A 327 -4.54 7.37 17.27
CA GLU A 327 -6.00 7.52 17.22
C GLU A 327 -6.75 6.20 17.40
N ALA A 328 -6.23 5.10 16.87
CA ALA A 328 -6.79 3.77 17.09
C ALA A 328 -6.75 3.40 18.58
N ALA A 329 -5.65 3.71 19.27
CA ALA A 329 -5.53 3.54 20.72
C ALA A 329 -6.57 4.39 21.48
N LYS A 330 -6.73 5.67 21.14
CA LYS A 330 -7.77 6.54 21.72
C LYS A 330 -9.19 6.06 21.45
N SER A 331 -9.45 5.47 20.29
CA SER A 331 -10.77 4.94 19.93
C SER A 331 -11.07 3.62 20.64
N ALA A 332 -10.04 2.86 21.01
CA ALA A 332 -10.15 1.63 21.81
C ALA A 332 -10.35 1.93 23.31
N GLU A 333 -9.75 3.01 23.83
CA GLU A 333 -9.96 3.45 25.23
C GLU A 333 -11.36 4.05 25.49
N ASN A 334 -12.02 4.56 24.44
CA ASN A 334 -13.35 5.16 24.52
C ASN A 334 -14.50 4.18 24.18
N ARG A 335 -14.21 2.87 24.06
CA ARG A 335 -15.19 1.79 23.85
C ARG A 335 -15.19 0.85 25.05
#